data_AF-A0A4Y4BXG2-F1
#
_entry.id   AF-A0A4Y4BXG2-F1
#
_cell.length_a   1.000
_cell.length_b   1.000
_cell.length_c   1.000
_cell.angle_alpha   90.00
_cell.angle_beta   90.00
_cell.angle_gamma   90.00
#
_symmetry.space_group_name_H-M   'P 1'
#
loop_
_entity.id
_entity.type
_entity.pdbx_description
1 polymer ?
#
loop_
_entity_poly.entity_id
_entity_poly.type
_entity_poly.pdbx_seq_one_letter_code
_entity_poly.pdbx_strand_id
1 'polypeptide(L)'
;MLLAQGHLDVDPGDPGTVGEGHIPPGYTVDQDFSAIPAGEGVLVRGFGLAFIDLMEILTEGRGGRFERGAGDAVPTYVPSGREPVLWVGSRRGVPYRSKPVDGPPAVELHHLVPATLDGIPRTPDGHLEPGHLRRLLTAELHGQWSAVTDEPLDLRRIDRPLDGLAFPDRHAVEREVEAVVLTNLGRATDRRHPQDGLLYSTLVASYFVLHSLLAEGLLDDADRDLVAQVEGSFSYVCSGPPPERLGNLLALHRAGVVRCLGPDTRFRRNPGAGPRFLADSPVVVGDPVTADHLVDARLAQVTVPRVTDPVLRGLLADGELVAGTGASGAAESVFVVDGDNRAVGADGVARDGLFLVGPSTSDPVREGFGRPGQRTRVFPANRRVAEAVADALVGRPQKLSPASR
;
A
#
# COMPACT_ATOMS: atom_id res chain seq x y z
N MET A 1 -14.62 4.44 -25.50
CA MET A 1 -14.79 3.79 -24.19
C MET A 1 -13.57 4.17 -23.37
N LEU A 2 -13.77 4.73 -22.17
CA LEU A 2 -12.69 5.05 -21.24
C LEU A 2 -12.91 4.21 -19.99
N LEU A 3 -11.95 3.36 -19.66
CA LEU A 3 -11.98 2.50 -18.48
C LEU A 3 -11.06 3.11 -17.41
N ALA A 4 -11.67 3.69 -16.37
CA ALA A 4 -10.97 4.24 -15.21
C ALA A 4 -10.94 3.20 -14.08
N GLN A 5 -10.01 2.26 -14.19
CA GLN A 5 -10.12 0.95 -13.53
C GLN A 5 -9.83 0.97 -12.03
N GLY A 6 -9.23 2.05 -11.50
CA GLY A 6 -8.75 2.05 -10.11
C GLY A 6 -7.80 0.87 -9.86
N HIS A 7 -7.95 0.20 -8.72
CA HIS A 7 -7.35 -1.11 -8.51
C HIS A 7 -8.31 -2.19 -9.01
N LEU A 8 -7.74 -3.23 -9.59
CA LEU A 8 -8.51 -4.30 -10.21
C LEU A 8 -9.05 -5.27 -9.17
N ASP A 9 -10.24 -5.79 -9.44
CA ASP A 9 -10.69 -7.04 -8.85
C ASP A 9 -9.86 -8.18 -9.42
N VAL A 10 -9.05 -8.80 -8.56
CA VAL A 10 -8.09 -9.83 -8.92
C VAL A 10 -8.32 -11.03 -8.03
N ASP A 11 -8.41 -12.21 -8.63
CA ASP A 11 -8.34 -13.46 -7.89
C ASP A 11 -6.97 -13.53 -7.20
N PRO A 12 -6.91 -13.47 -5.85
CA PRO A 12 -5.65 -13.47 -5.12
C PRO A 12 -4.86 -14.79 -5.31
N GLY A 13 -5.46 -15.83 -5.89
CA GLY A 13 -4.95 -17.20 -5.92
C GLY A 13 -5.23 -17.94 -4.62
N ASP A 14 -4.66 -19.14 -4.45
CA ASP A 14 -4.81 -19.96 -3.25
C ASP A 14 -3.64 -19.75 -2.25
N PRO A 15 -3.78 -18.91 -1.21
CA PRO A 15 -2.83 -18.81 -0.11
C PRO A 15 -2.91 -19.97 0.90
N GLY A 16 -3.68 -21.04 0.64
CA GLY A 16 -3.97 -22.11 1.60
C GLY A 16 -4.98 -21.69 2.68
N THR A 17 -5.62 -20.53 2.51
CA THR A 17 -6.65 -20.00 3.42
C THR A 17 -7.99 -19.70 2.77
N VAL A 18 -8.21 -20.09 1.51
CA VAL A 18 -9.45 -19.79 0.77
C VAL A 18 -10.62 -20.64 1.25
N GLY A 19 -11.79 -20.02 1.47
CA GLY A 19 -13.13 -20.64 1.52
C GLY A 19 -14.05 -20.03 2.57
N GLU A 20 -15.07 -20.76 3.04
CA GLU A 20 -16.12 -20.17 3.92
C GLU A 20 -15.54 -19.43 5.13
N GLY A 21 -16.02 -18.19 5.37
CA GLY A 21 -15.54 -17.29 6.42
C GLY A 21 -14.34 -16.41 6.03
N HIS A 22 -13.70 -16.64 4.88
CA HIS A 22 -12.60 -15.82 4.37
C HIS A 22 -13.13 -14.67 3.51
N ILE A 23 -12.79 -13.43 3.88
CA ILE A 23 -12.96 -12.24 3.07
C ILE A 23 -11.60 -11.93 2.41
N PRO A 24 -11.47 -12.07 1.06
CA PRO A 24 -10.21 -11.96 0.35
C PRO A 24 -9.69 -10.52 0.30
N PRO A 25 -8.47 -10.27 -0.23
CA PRO A 25 -7.99 -8.92 -0.47
C PRO A 25 -8.95 -8.12 -1.36
N GLY A 26 -9.16 -6.85 -1.06
CA GLY A 26 -10.06 -5.99 -1.81
C GLY A 26 -10.13 -4.58 -1.21
N TYR A 27 -10.87 -3.69 -1.87
CA TYR A 27 -11.16 -2.39 -1.30
C TYR A 27 -12.10 -2.52 -0.13
N THR A 28 -11.67 -2.08 1.04
CA THR A 28 -12.42 -2.28 2.28
C THR A 28 -13.86 -1.77 2.19
N VAL A 29 -14.10 -0.64 1.53
CA VAL A 29 -15.45 -0.04 1.41
C VAL A 29 -16.41 -0.82 0.52
N ASP A 30 -15.89 -1.62 -0.42
CA ASP A 30 -16.69 -2.41 -1.38
C ASP A 30 -16.97 -3.83 -0.86
N GLN A 31 -16.37 -4.20 0.28
CA GLN A 31 -16.49 -5.53 0.87
C GLN A 31 -17.66 -5.64 1.83
N ASP A 32 -18.31 -6.81 1.82
CA ASP A 32 -19.38 -7.12 2.75
C ASP A 32 -18.83 -7.77 4.04
N PHE A 33 -19.03 -7.08 5.15
CA PHE A 33 -18.66 -7.56 6.49
C PHE A 33 -19.86 -7.91 7.36
N SER A 34 -21.09 -7.96 6.81
CA SER A 34 -22.30 -8.23 7.60
C SER A 34 -22.33 -9.62 8.21
N ALA A 35 -21.61 -10.56 7.59
CA ALA A 35 -21.49 -11.94 8.08
C ALA A 35 -20.64 -12.06 9.36
N ILE A 36 -19.87 -11.03 9.74
CA ILE A 36 -19.03 -11.05 10.95
C ILE A 36 -19.88 -10.74 12.19
N PRO A 37 -20.07 -11.69 13.13
CA PRO A 37 -20.92 -11.48 14.29
C PRO A 37 -20.32 -10.52 15.32
N ALA A 38 -21.18 -10.01 16.21
CA ALA A 38 -20.75 -9.21 17.36
C ALA A 38 -20.04 -10.08 18.40
N GLY A 39 -18.98 -9.56 19.02
CA GLY A 39 -18.21 -10.23 20.07
C GLY A 39 -17.32 -11.39 19.61
N GLU A 40 -17.46 -11.86 18.37
CA GLU A 40 -16.65 -12.95 17.85
C GLU A 40 -15.23 -12.51 17.47
N GLY A 41 -14.27 -13.43 17.63
CA GLY A 41 -12.90 -13.23 17.17
C GLY A 41 -12.82 -13.27 15.65
N VAL A 42 -12.08 -12.33 15.06
CA VAL A 42 -11.81 -12.26 13.62
C VAL A 42 -10.31 -12.15 13.41
N LEU A 43 -9.73 -13.07 12.64
CA LEU A 43 -8.34 -12.93 12.23
C LEU A 43 -8.23 -11.88 11.12
N VAL A 44 -7.26 -10.98 11.23
CA VAL A 44 -7.05 -9.93 10.23
C VAL A 44 -5.62 -9.96 9.72
N ARG A 45 -5.46 -10.19 8.41
CA ARG A 45 -4.17 -10.23 7.73
C ARG A 45 -3.90 -8.87 7.07
N GLY A 46 -2.95 -8.14 7.62
CA GLY A 46 -2.58 -6.80 7.15
C GLY A 46 -2.84 -5.75 8.22
N PHE A 47 -1.85 -4.87 8.42
CA PHE A 47 -1.89 -3.80 9.43
C PHE A 47 -1.56 -2.44 8.80
N GLY A 48 -1.94 -2.26 7.53
CA GLY A 48 -1.75 -1.03 6.77
C GLY A 48 -3.01 -0.16 6.74
N LEU A 49 -3.14 0.71 5.74
CA LEU A 49 -4.31 1.60 5.61
C LEU A 49 -5.65 0.86 5.52
N ALA A 50 -5.73 -0.22 4.74
CA ALA A 50 -6.96 -1.00 4.61
C ALA A 50 -7.48 -1.53 5.96
N PHE A 51 -6.59 -1.77 6.93
CA PHE A 51 -6.97 -2.12 8.30
C PHE A 51 -7.56 -0.95 9.08
N ILE A 52 -7.06 0.27 8.86
CA ILE A 52 -7.61 1.49 9.46
C ILE A 52 -9.05 1.71 8.98
N ASP A 53 -9.32 1.51 7.70
CA ASP A 53 -10.68 1.57 7.17
C ASP A 53 -11.56 0.45 7.74
N LEU A 54 -11.01 -0.76 7.86
CA LEU A 54 -11.73 -1.92 8.38
C LEU A 54 -12.14 -1.72 9.84
N MET A 55 -11.23 -1.22 10.68
CA MET A 55 -11.58 -0.96 12.08
C MET A 55 -12.67 0.10 12.16
N GLU A 56 -12.67 1.16 11.34
CA GLU A 56 -13.74 2.16 11.34
C GLU A 56 -15.11 1.55 10.99
N ILE A 57 -15.17 0.74 9.93
CA ILE A 57 -16.39 0.05 9.50
C ILE A 57 -16.92 -0.89 10.59
N LEU A 58 -16.04 -1.64 11.26
CA LEU A 58 -16.41 -2.64 12.26
C LEU A 58 -16.58 -2.08 13.68
N THR A 59 -16.35 -0.78 13.89
CA THR A 59 -16.45 -0.12 15.20
C THR A 59 -17.46 1.03 15.18
N GLU A 60 -17.07 2.22 14.71
CA GLU A 60 -17.98 3.36 14.53
C GLU A 60 -19.12 3.02 13.57
N GLY A 61 -18.85 2.30 12.48
CA GLY A 61 -19.89 1.80 11.56
C GLY A 61 -20.87 0.84 12.22
N ARG A 62 -20.50 0.25 13.37
CA ARG A 62 -21.35 -0.57 14.23
C ARG A 62 -21.86 0.18 15.46
N GLY A 63 -21.74 1.51 15.50
CA GLY A 63 -22.34 2.39 16.50
C GLY A 63 -21.50 2.62 17.76
N GLY A 64 -20.26 2.15 17.80
CA GLY A 64 -19.31 2.60 18.81
C GLY A 64 -18.88 4.05 18.59
N ARG A 65 -18.19 4.64 19.56
CA ARG A 65 -17.83 6.06 19.50
C ARG A 65 -16.50 6.35 20.18
N PHE A 66 -15.78 7.34 19.66
CA PHE A 66 -14.59 7.90 20.30
C PHE A 66 -14.95 9.17 21.06
N GLU A 67 -14.70 9.18 22.36
CA GLU A 67 -14.84 10.36 23.23
C GLU A 67 -13.46 10.97 23.44
N ARG A 68 -13.27 12.23 22.99
CA ARG A 68 -11.99 12.96 23.13
C ARG A 68 -12.07 13.97 24.26
N GLY A 69 -11.15 13.86 25.23
CA GLY A 69 -10.82 14.96 26.13
C GLY A 69 -10.00 16.03 25.41
N ALA A 70 -10.04 17.26 25.92
CA ALA A 70 -9.25 18.35 25.36
C ALA A 70 -7.75 18.07 25.54
N GLY A 71 -7.00 17.99 24.43
CA GLY A 71 -5.54 17.76 24.44
C GLY A 71 -5.11 16.29 24.40
N ASP A 72 -6.04 15.33 24.39
CA ASP A 72 -5.71 13.91 24.37
C ASP A 72 -5.35 13.44 22.96
N ALA A 73 -4.13 12.92 22.80
CA ALA A 73 -3.70 12.28 21.56
C ALA A 73 -4.41 10.93 21.31
N VAL A 74 -4.92 10.31 22.37
CA VAL A 74 -5.58 8.99 22.35
C VAL A 74 -6.97 9.14 22.97
N PRO A 75 -8.06 8.99 22.21
CA PRO A 75 -9.41 9.07 22.76
C PRO A 75 -9.72 7.90 23.71
N THR A 76 -10.83 8.02 24.44
CA THR A 76 -11.49 6.86 25.05
C THR A 76 -12.48 6.28 24.04
N TYR A 77 -12.43 4.98 23.78
CA TYR A 77 -13.43 4.31 22.96
C TYR A 77 -14.57 3.79 23.84
N VAL A 78 -15.82 4.06 23.43
CA VAL A 78 -17.01 3.49 24.06
C VAL A 78 -17.65 2.48 23.10
N PRO A 79 -17.57 1.18 23.42
CA PRO A 79 -18.17 0.14 22.60
C PRO A 79 -19.70 0.22 22.55
N SER A 80 -20.26 -0.18 21.42
CA SER A 80 -21.70 -0.42 21.25
C SER A 80 -22.13 -1.82 21.67
N GLY A 81 -21.17 -2.77 21.74
CA GLY A 81 -21.42 -4.20 21.93
C GLY A 81 -21.69 -4.95 20.63
N ARG A 82 -21.63 -4.28 19.47
CA ARG A 82 -21.80 -4.89 18.14
C ARG A 82 -20.48 -5.16 17.43
N GLU A 83 -19.38 -4.72 18.01
CA GLU A 83 -18.03 -4.89 17.48
C GLU A 83 -17.57 -6.35 17.59
N PRO A 84 -16.84 -6.88 16.61
CA PRO A 84 -16.05 -8.09 16.77
C PRO A 84 -14.75 -7.80 17.55
N VAL A 85 -14.01 -8.86 17.90
CA VAL A 85 -12.62 -8.75 18.41
C VAL A 85 -11.65 -9.01 17.27
N LEU A 86 -10.94 -7.97 16.83
CA LEU A 86 -10.02 -8.03 15.70
C LEU A 86 -8.63 -8.48 16.16
N TRP A 87 -8.22 -9.67 15.75
CA TRP A 87 -6.89 -10.24 15.95
C TRP A 87 -6.01 -9.95 14.73
N VAL A 88 -5.28 -8.84 14.78
CA VAL A 88 -4.51 -8.33 13.64
C VAL A 88 -3.06 -8.81 13.66
N GLY A 89 -2.58 -9.22 12.50
CA GLY A 89 -1.20 -9.64 12.28
C GLY A 89 -0.66 -9.17 10.94
N SER A 90 0.65 -8.97 10.88
CA SER A 90 1.36 -8.60 9.64
C SER A 90 2.82 -9.05 9.71
N ARG A 91 3.58 -8.84 8.62
CA ARG A 91 5.03 -9.09 8.61
C ARG A 91 5.76 -8.23 9.65
N ARG A 92 5.39 -6.94 9.77
CA ARG A 92 6.02 -6.01 10.73
C ARG A 92 5.47 -6.14 12.15
N GLY A 93 4.25 -6.64 12.30
CA GLY A 93 3.56 -6.75 13.59
C GLY A 93 3.03 -5.43 14.16
N VAL A 94 3.26 -4.30 13.49
CA VAL A 94 2.85 -2.95 13.90
C VAL A 94 2.06 -2.24 12.79
N PRO A 95 1.19 -1.27 13.12
CA PRO A 95 0.52 -0.44 12.13
C PRO A 95 1.50 0.49 11.41
N TYR A 96 1.11 1.01 10.24
CA TYR A 96 1.90 2.03 9.54
C TYR A 96 2.12 3.30 10.39
N ARG A 97 3.24 3.99 10.17
CA ARG A 97 3.58 5.21 10.90
C ARG A 97 2.65 6.36 10.52
N SER A 98 2.33 7.21 11.49
CA SER A 98 1.55 8.41 11.19
C SER A 98 2.33 9.39 10.32
N LYS A 99 1.62 10.10 9.44
CA LYS A 99 2.19 11.26 8.74
C LYS A 99 2.50 12.39 9.73
N PRO A 100 3.55 13.20 9.50
CA PRO A 100 3.83 14.40 10.30
C PRO A 100 2.69 15.42 10.20
N VAL A 101 2.31 16.05 11.33
CA VAL A 101 1.17 17.00 11.40
C VAL A 101 1.34 18.24 10.53
N ASP A 102 2.56 18.77 10.43
CA ASP A 102 2.87 19.95 9.61
C ASP A 102 3.09 19.59 8.13
N GLY A 103 2.89 18.32 7.79
CA GLY A 103 3.29 17.76 6.50
C GLY A 103 4.81 17.58 6.38
N PRO A 104 5.23 16.80 5.38
CA PRO A 104 6.65 16.58 5.12
C PRO A 104 7.27 17.82 4.44
N PRO A 105 8.49 18.24 4.81
CA PRO A 105 9.20 19.37 4.18
C PRO A 105 9.59 19.04 2.74
N ALA A 106 9.89 20.05 1.92
CA ALA A 106 10.57 19.82 0.65
C ALA A 106 12.02 19.36 0.92
N VAL A 107 12.54 18.46 0.08
CA VAL A 107 13.92 18.01 0.13
C VAL A 107 14.53 18.05 -1.27
N GLU A 108 15.79 18.47 -1.36
CA GLU A 108 16.62 18.31 -2.55
C GLU A 108 17.55 17.12 -2.30
N LEU A 109 17.59 16.19 -3.26
CA LEU A 109 18.51 15.05 -3.20
C LEU A 109 19.92 15.53 -3.55
N HIS A 110 20.93 14.98 -2.88
CA HIS A 110 22.34 15.33 -3.12
C HIS A 110 23.15 14.19 -3.76
N HIS A 111 22.79 12.94 -3.46
CA HIS A 111 23.48 11.75 -3.92
C HIS A 111 22.72 11.04 -5.04
N LEU A 112 21.39 10.97 -4.95
CA LEU A 112 20.52 10.39 -5.97
C LEU A 112 20.14 11.43 -7.03
N VAL A 113 21.14 12.03 -7.67
CA VAL A 113 20.99 13.08 -8.69
C VAL A 113 21.55 12.61 -10.04
N PRO A 114 21.05 13.13 -11.18
CA PRO A 114 21.48 12.69 -12.52
C PRO A 114 23.01 12.68 -12.69
N ALA A 115 23.69 13.77 -12.30
CA ALA A 115 25.14 13.87 -12.42
C ALA A 115 25.90 12.74 -11.71
N THR A 116 25.39 12.25 -10.58
CA THR A 116 26.00 11.13 -9.84
C THR A 116 25.61 9.79 -10.47
N LEU A 117 24.35 9.62 -10.87
CA LEU A 117 23.83 8.39 -11.48
C LEU A 117 24.46 8.10 -12.84
N ASP A 118 24.68 9.14 -13.66
CA ASP A 118 25.32 9.05 -14.98
C ASP A 118 26.79 8.62 -14.88
N GLY A 119 27.43 8.89 -13.74
CA GLY A 119 28.81 8.50 -13.45
C GLY A 119 28.98 7.05 -12.97
N ILE A 120 27.88 6.32 -12.71
CA ILE A 120 27.95 4.92 -12.28
C ILE A 120 28.36 4.05 -13.48
N PRO A 121 29.44 3.23 -13.38
CA PRO A 121 29.82 2.34 -14.46
C PRO A 121 28.73 1.33 -14.79
N ARG A 122 28.74 0.82 -16.03
CA ARG A 122 27.74 -0.15 -16.50
C ARG A 122 28.36 -1.54 -16.64
N THR A 123 27.59 -2.55 -16.25
CA THR A 123 27.88 -3.96 -16.55
C THR A 123 27.80 -4.21 -18.07
N PRO A 124 28.33 -5.33 -18.58
CA PRO A 124 28.21 -5.69 -20.01
C PRO A 124 26.77 -5.76 -20.53
N ASP A 125 25.81 -6.10 -19.65
CA ASP A 125 24.38 -6.21 -19.98
C ASP A 125 23.66 -4.85 -19.91
N GLY A 126 24.38 -3.75 -19.62
CA GLY A 126 23.84 -2.39 -19.58
C GLY A 126 23.29 -1.94 -18.23
N HIS A 127 23.23 -2.82 -17.22
CA HIS A 127 22.82 -2.45 -15.86
C HIS A 127 23.85 -1.57 -15.17
N LEU A 128 23.43 -0.78 -14.17
CA LEU A 128 24.33 -0.12 -13.23
C LEU A 128 25.20 -1.15 -12.49
N GLU A 129 26.48 -0.82 -12.29
CA GLU A 129 27.39 -1.68 -11.51
C GLU A 129 26.85 -1.89 -10.08
N PRO A 130 26.69 -3.15 -9.63
CA PRO A 130 25.95 -3.45 -8.40
C PRO A 130 26.52 -2.80 -7.14
N GLY A 131 25.63 -2.39 -6.24
CA GLY A 131 25.98 -1.86 -4.92
C GLY A 131 26.30 -0.37 -4.87
N HIS A 132 26.41 0.33 -6.01
CA HIS A 132 26.47 1.80 -6.03
C HIS A 132 25.16 2.42 -5.54
N LEU A 133 24.02 1.91 -6.02
CA LEU A 133 22.70 2.47 -5.72
C LEU A 133 22.39 2.41 -4.22
N ARG A 134 22.67 1.27 -3.58
CA ARG A 134 22.55 1.11 -2.12
C ARG A 134 23.38 2.14 -1.36
N ARG A 135 24.64 2.35 -1.77
CA ARG A 135 25.53 3.33 -1.11
C ARG A 135 25.00 4.75 -1.24
N LEU A 136 24.53 5.13 -2.43
CA LEU A 136 23.96 6.47 -2.68
C LEU A 136 22.70 6.70 -1.86
N LEU A 137 21.78 5.73 -1.82
CA LEU A 137 20.58 5.80 -0.99
C LEU A 137 20.92 5.92 0.50
N THR A 138 21.87 5.11 0.99
CA THR A 138 22.33 5.20 2.38
C THR A 138 22.94 6.57 2.69
N ALA A 139 23.79 7.10 1.80
CA ALA A 139 24.38 8.42 1.96
C ALA A 139 23.31 9.53 1.97
N GLU A 140 22.31 9.45 1.10
CA GLU A 140 21.17 10.36 1.06
C GLU A 140 20.40 10.36 2.38
N LEU A 141 19.94 9.19 2.82
CA LEU A 141 19.16 9.06 4.05
C LEU A 141 19.94 9.53 5.29
N HIS A 142 21.21 9.14 5.40
CA HIS A 142 22.05 9.58 6.52
C HIS A 142 22.34 11.08 6.47
N GLY A 143 22.70 11.62 5.31
CA GLY A 143 23.03 13.04 5.15
C GLY A 143 21.86 13.94 5.54
N GLN A 144 20.66 13.63 5.04
CA GLN A 144 19.44 14.38 5.37
C GLN A 144 19.07 14.25 6.85
N TRP A 145 19.22 13.05 7.43
CA TRP A 145 18.90 12.80 8.84
C TRP A 145 19.86 13.55 9.78
N SER A 146 21.17 13.37 9.61
CA SER A 146 22.19 13.97 10.48
C SER A 146 22.27 15.50 10.38
N ALA A 147 21.66 16.10 9.35
CA ALA A 147 21.63 17.55 9.20
C ALA A 147 20.75 18.24 10.26
N VAL A 148 19.81 17.53 10.89
CA VAL A 148 18.83 18.12 11.82
C VAL A 148 18.79 17.44 13.19
N THR A 149 19.55 16.36 13.39
CA THR A 149 19.58 15.65 14.68
C THR A 149 20.90 14.91 14.90
N ASP A 150 21.28 14.79 16.16
CA ASP A 150 22.38 13.91 16.62
C ASP A 150 21.90 12.47 16.90
N GLU A 151 20.59 12.21 16.83
CA GLU A 151 20.04 10.86 16.94
C GLU A 151 20.61 9.98 15.80
N PRO A 152 21.17 8.80 16.08
CA PRO A 152 21.65 7.92 15.01
C PRO A 152 20.48 7.39 14.17
N LEU A 153 20.61 7.42 12.84
CA LEU A 153 19.64 6.77 11.95
C LEU A 153 19.83 5.25 11.98
N ASP A 154 18.86 4.55 12.56
CA ASP A 154 18.70 3.10 12.43
C ASP A 154 17.45 2.78 11.60
N LEU A 155 17.61 2.77 10.28
CA LEU A 155 16.51 2.52 9.35
C LEU A 155 15.90 1.13 9.55
N ARG A 156 16.70 0.12 9.95
CA ARG A 156 16.19 -1.24 10.17
C ARG A 156 15.25 -1.26 11.36
N ARG A 157 15.64 -0.65 12.48
CA ARG A 157 14.80 -0.53 13.68
C ARG A 157 13.57 0.32 13.44
N ILE A 158 13.67 1.37 12.62
CA ILE A 158 12.49 2.15 12.20
C ILE A 158 11.54 1.26 11.38
N ASP A 159 12.02 0.56 10.36
CA ASP A 159 11.20 -0.24 9.44
C ASP A 159 10.61 -1.51 10.08
N ARG A 160 11.39 -2.19 10.94
CA ARG A 160 11.00 -3.42 11.64
C ARG A 160 11.30 -3.29 13.15
N PRO A 161 10.45 -2.55 13.89
CA PRO A 161 10.72 -2.25 15.31
C PRO A 161 10.67 -3.47 16.23
N LEU A 162 10.02 -4.56 15.79
CA LEU A 162 9.92 -5.80 16.55
C LEU A 162 10.98 -6.85 16.14
N ASP A 163 11.86 -6.52 15.20
CA ASP A 163 12.85 -7.47 14.69
C ASP A 163 13.88 -7.83 15.76
N GLY A 164 14.21 -9.12 15.86
CA GLY A 164 15.11 -9.65 16.89
C GLY A 164 14.52 -9.74 18.31
N LEU A 165 13.24 -9.39 18.51
CA LEU A 165 12.55 -9.56 19.79
C LEU A 165 11.86 -10.94 19.88
N ALA A 166 11.75 -11.45 21.10
CA ALA A 166 10.96 -12.64 21.43
C ALA A 166 10.04 -12.32 22.62
N PHE A 167 8.81 -12.80 22.57
CA PHE A 167 7.76 -12.44 23.51
C PHE A 167 7.30 -13.68 24.29
N PRO A 168 7.31 -13.65 25.63
CA PRO A 168 6.93 -14.79 26.47
C PRO A 168 5.43 -15.08 26.46
N ASP A 169 4.64 -14.09 26.04
CA ASP A 169 3.20 -14.21 25.87
C ASP A 169 2.69 -13.11 24.94
N ARG A 170 1.41 -13.21 24.62
CA ARG A 170 0.67 -12.27 23.79
C ARG A 170 0.55 -10.87 24.40
N HIS A 171 0.47 -10.77 25.72
CA HIS A 171 0.39 -9.47 26.38
C HIS A 171 1.70 -8.70 26.26
N ALA A 172 2.85 -9.40 26.22
CA ALA A 172 4.15 -8.78 26.02
C ALA A 172 4.28 -8.16 24.62
N VAL A 173 3.85 -8.85 23.57
CA VAL A 173 3.87 -8.26 22.23
C VAL A 173 2.87 -7.11 22.08
N GLU A 174 1.69 -7.20 22.70
CA GLU A 174 0.71 -6.10 22.70
C GLU A 174 1.26 -4.83 23.35
N ARG A 175 1.95 -4.96 24.50
CA ARG A 175 2.62 -3.82 25.15
C ARG A 175 3.69 -3.18 24.27
N GLU A 176 4.46 -3.99 23.55
CA GLU A 176 5.51 -3.48 22.67
C GLU A 176 4.92 -2.77 21.44
N VAL A 177 3.85 -3.34 20.84
CA VAL A 177 3.13 -2.68 19.74
C VAL A 177 2.55 -1.34 20.22
N GLU A 178 1.93 -1.29 21.40
CA GLU A 178 1.45 -0.03 22.00
C GLU A 178 2.60 0.99 22.19
N ALA A 179 3.76 0.57 22.70
CA ALA A 179 4.92 1.44 22.89
C ALA A 179 5.44 2.02 21.56
N VAL A 180 5.49 1.20 20.50
CA VAL A 180 5.86 1.65 19.15
C VAL A 180 4.83 2.65 18.61
N VAL A 181 3.54 2.38 18.78
CA VAL A 181 2.45 3.26 18.32
C VAL A 181 2.49 4.61 19.05
N LEU A 182 2.66 4.61 20.37
CA LEU A 182 2.80 5.83 21.17
C LEU A 182 4.03 6.65 20.77
N THR A 183 5.17 5.98 20.52
CA THR A 183 6.38 6.65 20.02
C THR A 183 6.13 7.32 18.67
N ASN A 184 5.51 6.59 17.73
CA ASN A 184 5.18 7.11 16.42
C ASN A 184 4.20 8.30 16.49
N LEU A 185 3.18 8.20 17.34
CA LEU A 185 2.20 9.26 17.55
C LEU A 185 2.86 10.52 18.12
N GLY A 186 3.67 10.37 19.17
CA GLY A 186 4.41 11.47 19.77
C GLY A 186 5.30 12.18 18.75
N ARG A 187 6.14 11.43 18.04
CA ARG A 187 7.07 11.98 17.02
C ARG A 187 6.34 12.66 15.86
N ALA A 188 5.22 12.09 15.40
CA ALA A 188 4.44 12.67 14.29
C ALA A 188 3.79 14.01 14.64
N THR A 189 3.54 14.28 15.93
CA THR A 189 2.86 15.49 16.43
C THR A 189 3.81 16.53 17.04
N ASP A 190 5.11 16.23 17.14
CA ASP A 190 6.08 17.06 17.85
C ASP A 190 7.17 17.61 16.92
N ARG A 191 7.18 18.94 16.78
CA ARG A 191 8.13 19.69 15.95
C ARG A 191 9.59 19.54 16.37
N ARG A 192 9.87 18.99 17.54
CA ARG A 192 11.23 18.67 18.01
C ARG A 192 11.82 17.43 17.32
N HIS A 193 11.05 16.74 16.48
CA HIS A 193 11.50 15.60 15.69
C HIS A 193 11.50 15.88 14.16
N PRO A 194 12.17 16.95 13.66
CA PRO A 194 12.18 17.29 12.24
C PRO A 194 12.76 16.17 11.34
N GLN A 195 13.61 15.31 11.90
CA GLN A 195 14.22 14.18 11.21
C GLN A 195 13.21 13.19 10.62
N ASP A 196 12.04 13.01 11.24
CA ASP A 196 11.01 12.10 10.71
C ASP A 196 10.34 12.66 9.44
N GLY A 197 10.14 13.98 9.39
CA GLY A 197 9.67 14.67 8.20
C GLY A 197 10.68 14.58 7.06
N LEU A 198 11.97 14.78 7.35
CA LEU A 198 13.04 14.62 6.35
C LEU A 198 13.18 13.16 5.89
N LEU A 199 13.10 12.18 6.78
CA LEU A 199 13.08 10.76 6.40
C LEU A 199 11.92 10.46 5.44
N TYR A 200 10.72 10.96 5.74
CA TYR A 200 9.56 10.85 4.86
C TYR A 200 9.87 11.40 3.47
N SER A 201 10.31 12.66 3.38
CA SER A 201 10.52 13.34 2.09
C SER A 201 11.63 12.69 1.29
N THR A 202 12.71 12.28 1.96
CA THR A 202 13.86 11.63 1.35
C THR A 202 13.48 10.27 0.79
N LEU A 203 12.69 9.47 1.52
CA LEU A 203 12.17 8.20 1.02
C LEU A 203 11.25 8.40 -0.20
N VAL A 204 10.36 9.40 -0.17
CA VAL A 204 9.48 9.71 -1.31
C VAL A 204 10.28 10.11 -2.55
N ALA A 205 11.23 11.03 -2.40
CA ALA A 205 12.05 11.50 -3.51
C ALA A 205 12.93 10.36 -4.06
N SER A 206 13.55 9.58 -3.18
CA SER A 206 14.36 8.41 -3.56
C SER A 206 13.52 7.34 -4.25
N TYR A 207 12.30 7.08 -3.78
CA TYR A 207 11.37 6.13 -4.40
C TYR A 207 11.15 6.45 -5.89
N PHE A 208 10.89 7.72 -6.23
CA PHE A 208 10.68 8.11 -7.63
C PHE A 208 11.93 7.92 -8.50
N VAL A 209 13.12 8.23 -7.98
CA VAL A 209 14.38 8.00 -8.70
C VAL A 209 14.58 6.50 -8.96
N LEU A 210 14.45 5.68 -7.92
CA LEU A 210 14.64 4.24 -7.99
C LEU A 210 13.66 3.56 -8.97
N HIS A 211 12.39 3.94 -8.95
CA HIS A 211 11.40 3.42 -9.89
C HIS A 211 11.61 3.91 -11.32
N SER A 212 12.22 5.09 -11.54
CA SER A 212 12.63 5.52 -12.89
C SER A 212 13.71 4.59 -13.44
N LEU A 213 14.76 4.33 -12.65
CA LEU A 213 15.86 3.44 -13.05
C LEU A 213 15.36 2.01 -13.32
N LEU A 214 14.39 1.54 -12.54
CA LEU A 214 13.75 0.24 -12.75
C LEU A 214 12.96 0.19 -14.06
N ALA A 215 12.17 1.23 -14.35
CA ALA A 215 11.40 1.34 -15.59
C ALA A 215 12.29 1.45 -16.83
N GLU A 216 13.48 2.05 -16.71
CA GLU A 216 14.48 2.15 -17.77
C GLU A 216 15.27 0.84 -17.97
N GLY A 217 15.02 -0.20 -17.15
CA GLY A 217 15.70 -1.49 -17.26
C GLY A 217 17.18 -1.44 -16.85
N LEU A 218 17.58 -0.45 -16.03
CA LEU A 218 18.98 -0.22 -15.69
C LEU A 218 19.46 -1.00 -14.45
N LEU A 219 18.58 -1.77 -13.81
CA LEU A 219 18.86 -2.42 -12.53
C LEU A 219 19.09 -3.91 -12.71
N ASP A 220 20.07 -4.47 -11.99
CA ASP A 220 20.25 -5.91 -11.85
C ASP A 220 19.27 -6.50 -10.81
N ASP A 221 19.38 -7.80 -10.50
CA ASP A 221 18.51 -8.44 -9.49
C ASP A 221 18.70 -7.87 -8.09
N ALA A 222 19.94 -7.55 -7.69
CA ALA A 222 20.24 -7.05 -6.35
C ALA A 222 19.68 -5.63 -6.13
N ASP A 223 19.74 -4.78 -7.16
CA ASP A 223 19.14 -3.45 -7.12
C ASP A 223 17.62 -3.52 -7.28
N ARG A 224 17.06 -4.47 -8.04
CA ARG A 224 15.60 -4.75 -8.02
C ARG A 224 15.11 -5.10 -6.61
N ASP A 225 15.83 -5.96 -5.90
CA ASP A 225 15.53 -6.29 -4.51
C ASP A 225 15.65 -5.07 -3.58
N LEU A 226 16.62 -4.18 -3.83
CA LEU A 226 16.71 -2.91 -3.11
C LEU A 226 15.48 -2.03 -3.36
N VAL A 227 15.01 -1.89 -4.60
CA VAL A 227 13.80 -1.12 -4.91
C VAL A 227 12.59 -1.70 -4.17
N ALA A 228 12.42 -3.03 -4.17
CA ALA A 228 11.34 -3.68 -3.42
C ALA A 228 11.44 -3.45 -1.90
N GLN A 229 12.65 -3.45 -1.34
CA GLN A 229 12.88 -3.10 0.07
C GLN A 229 12.46 -1.66 0.37
N VAL A 230 12.87 -0.71 -0.48
CA VAL A 230 12.53 0.71 -0.33
C VAL A 230 11.04 0.95 -0.49
N GLU A 231 10.37 0.29 -1.44
CA GLU A 231 8.91 0.35 -1.60
C GLU A 231 8.18 -0.11 -0.32
N GLY A 232 8.69 -1.18 0.29
CA GLY A 232 8.19 -1.66 1.57
C GLY A 232 8.34 -0.62 2.69
N SER A 233 9.48 0.07 2.78
CA SER A 233 9.72 1.12 3.78
C SER A 233 8.95 2.40 3.49
N PHE A 234 8.87 2.81 2.23
CA PHE A 234 8.04 3.92 1.77
C PHE A 234 6.57 3.69 2.15
N SER A 235 6.04 2.49 1.94
CA SER A 235 4.65 2.18 2.31
C SER A 235 4.44 2.34 3.82
N TYR A 236 5.34 1.78 4.64
CA TYR A 236 5.22 1.82 6.09
C TYR A 236 5.43 3.21 6.71
N VAL A 237 6.40 3.98 6.22
CA VAL A 237 6.77 5.31 6.74
C VAL A 237 5.92 6.42 6.12
N CYS A 238 5.67 6.36 4.81
CA CYS A 238 5.12 7.48 4.05
C CYS A 238 3.62 7.35 3.75
N SER A 239 3.05 6.15 3.88
CA SER A 239 1.65 5.87 3.51
C SER A 239 0.75 5.57 4.69
N GLY A 240 1.16 5.85 5.93
CA GLY A 240 0.28 5.59 7.08
C GLY A 240 -0.81 6.63 7.31
N PRO A 241 -1.68 6.38 8.30
CA PRO A 241 -2.85 7.20 8.59
C PRO A 241 -2.46 8.56 9.22
N PRO A 242 -3.39 9.51 9.33
CA PRO A 242 -3.15 10.71 10.12
C PRO A 242 -3.10 10.37 11.64
N PRO A 243 -2.47 11.22 12.48
CA PRO A 243 -2.24 10.93 13.90
C PRO A 243 -3.52 10.57 14.65
N GLU A 244 -4.63 11.23 14.32
CA GLU A 244 -5.93 11.02 14.96
C GLU A 244 -6.42 9.59 14.81
N ARG A 245 -6.21 8.98 13.64
CA ARG A 245 -6.63 7.61 13.34
C ARG A 245 -5.71 6.59 14.02
N LEU A 246 -4.42 6.90 14.16
CA LEU A 246 -3.51 6.08 14.94
C LEU A 246 -3.86 6.13 16.45
N GLY A 247 -4.31 7.30 16.94
CA GLY A 247 -4.88 7.43 18.28
C GLY A 247 -6.15 6.60 18.46
N ASN A 248 -7.08 6.61 17.48
CA ASN A 248 -8.27 5.76 17.50
C ASN A 248 -7.92 4.27 17.57
N LEU A 249 -6.92 3.81 16.81
CA LEU A 249 -6.42 2.43 16.89
C LEU A 249 -5.97 2.07 18.31
N LEU A 250 -5.22 2.95 18.96
CA LEU A 250 -4.75 2.69 20.32
C LEU A 250 -5.90 2.65 21.34
N ALA A 251 -6.92 3.50 21.16
CA ALA A 251 -8.13 3.46 21.97
C ALA A 251 -8.89 2.13 21.81
N LEU A 252 -9.01 1.63 20.59
CA LEU A 252 -9.61 0.32 20.32
C LEU A 252 -8.79 -0.83 20.89
N HIS A 253 -7.46 -0.72 20.86
CA HIS A 253 -6.58 -1.69 21.49
C HIS A 253 -6.81 -1.76 23.01
N ARG A 254 -6.82 -0.59 23.68
CA ARG A 254 -7.08 -0.47 25.12
C ARG A 254 -8.47 -0.94 25.53
N ALA A 255 -9.46 -0.79 24.65
CA ALA A 255 -10.82 -1.30 24.85
C ALA A 255 -10.94 -2.82 24.60
N GLY A 256 -9.87 -3.49 24.17
CA GLY A 256 -9.84 -4.93 23.87
C GLY A 256 -10.49 -5.31 22.53
N VAL A 257 -10.91 -4.34 21.72
CA VAL A 257 -11.52 -4.55 20.40
C VAL A 257 -10.45 -4.92 19.37
N VAL A 258 -9.26 -4.34 19.45
CA VAL A 258 -8.11 -4.68 18.60
C VAL A 258 -7.04 -5.38 19.43
N ARG A 259 -6.60 -6.55 18.98
CA ARG A 259 -5.61 -7.39 19.62
C ARG A 259 -4.49 -7.75 18.64
N CYS A 260 -3.25 -7.78 19.10
CA CYS A 260 -2.09 -7.93 18.20
C CYS A 260 -1.50 -9.34 18.26
N LEU A 261 -1.24 -9.91 17.09
CA LEU A 261 -0.66 -11.27 16.93
C LEU A 261 0.88 -11.28 16.96
N GLY A 262 1.53 -10.14 16.68
CA GLY A 262 2.98 -9.99 16.60
C GLY A 262 3.54 -9.99 15.17
N PRO A 263 4.88 -9.90 15.02
CA PRO A 263 5.52 -9.83 13.70
C PRO A 263 5.50 -11.18 13.00
N ASP A 264 5.72 -11.17 11.69
CA ASP A 264 5.78 -12.37 10.84
C ASP A 264 4.61 -13.34 11.06
N THR A 265 3.41 -12.79 11.31
CA THR A 265 2.21 -13.57 11.58
C THR A 265 1.91 -14.52 10.43
N ARG A 266 1.69 -15.79 10.75
CA ARG A 266 1.29 -16.85 9.82
C ARG A 266 -0.20 -17.09 9.97
N PHE A 267 -0.90 -17.20 8.86
CA PHE A 267 -2.35 -17.42 8.82
C PHE A 267 -2.60 -18.70 8.03
N ARG A 268 -3.40 -19.61 8.58
CA ARG A 268 -3.63 -20.95 8.03
C ARG A 268 -5.09 -21.37 8.20
N ARG A 269 -5.56 -22.30 7.37
CA ARG A 269 -6.77 -23.08 7.68
C ARG A 269 -6.50 -23.96 8.89
N ASN A 270 -7.49 -24.05 9.77
CA ASN A 270 -7.49 -24.99 10.87
C ASN A 270 -8.01 -26.36 10.37
N PRO A 271 -7.22 -27.44 10.45
CA PRO A 271 -7.68 -28.76 10.04
C PRO A 271 -8.58 -29.45 11.10
N GLY A 272 -8.64 -28.92 12.32
CA GLY A 272 -9.42 -29.50 13.42
C GLY A 272 -10.93 -29.19 13.34
N ALA A 273 -11.70 -29.78 14.26
CA ALA A 273 -13.16 -29.57 14.38
C ALA A 273 -13.55 -28.20 15.00
N GLY A 274 -12.58 -27.32 15.24
CA GLY A 274 -12.79 -26.00 15.84
C GLY A 274 -12.95 -24.89 14.80
N PRO A 275 -12.73 -23.62 15.19
CA PRO A 275 -12.88 -22.49 14.28
C PRO A 275 -11.98 -22.60 13.05
N ARG A 276 -12.50 -22.17 11.90
CA ARG A 276 -11.98 -22.50 10.54
C ARG A 276 -10.55 -22.05 10.24
N PHE A 277 -10.05 -21.02 10.92
CA PHE A 277 -8.76 -20.42 10.67
C PHE A 277 -7.93 -20.36 11.96
N LEU A 278 -6.61 -20.35 11.81
CA LEU A 278 -5.69 -20.10 12.91
C LEU A 278 -4.55 -19.16 12.51
N ALA A 279 -4.03 -18.41 13.48
CA ALA A 279 -2.88 -17.56 13.29
C ALA A 279 -1.99 -17.44 14.54
N ASP A 280 -0.69 -17.28 14.28
CA ASP A 280 0.38 -17.23 15.28
C ASP A 280 1.58 -16.45 14.72
N SER A 281 2.39 -15.92 15.64
CA SER A 281 3.70 -15.35 15.34
C SER A 281 4.79 -16.30 15.85
N PRO A 282 5.85 -16.56 15.06
CA PRO A 282 6.90 -17.49 15.45
C PRO A 282 7.72 -17.03 16.67
N VAL A 283 7.62 -15.76 17.06
CA VAL A 283 8.36 -15.16 18.17
C VAL A 283 7.49 -14.86 19.38
N VAL A 284 6.21 -15.25 19.35
CA VAL A 284 5.27 -15.07 20.47
C VAL A 284 4.92 -16.43 21.04
N VAL A 285 5.29 -16.68 22.29
CA VAL A 285 4.95 -17.92 22.98
C VAL A 285 3.45 -17.95 23.32
N GLY A 286 2.82 -19.09 23.04
CA GLY A 286 1.40 -19.34 23.31
C GLY A 286 0.73 -20.12 22.19
N ASP A 287 -0.52 -20.52 22.43
CA ASP A 287 -1.31 -21.22 21.42
C ASP A 287 -1.73 -20.27 20.27
N PRO A 288 -1.87 -20.79 19.03
CA PRO A 288 -2.44 -20.04 17.92
C PRO A 288 -3.85 -19.52 18.25
N VAL A 289 -4.17 -18.31 17.78
CA VAL A 289 -5.57 -17.83 17.83
C VAL A 289 -6.35 -18.52 16.75
N THR A 290 -7.53 -19.03 17.10
CA THR A 290 -8.48 -19.58 16.13
C THR A 290 -9.70 -18.69 15.98
N ALA A 291 -10.23 -18.57 14.76
CA ALA A 291 -11.46 -17.85 14.46
C ALA A 291 -12.19 -18.48 13.27
N ASP A 292 -13.50 -18.25 13.17
CA ASP A 292 -14.30 -18.65 12.02
C ASP A 292 -14.20 -17.69 10.84
N HIS A 293 -13.71 -16.47 11.10
CA HIS A 293 -13.55 -15.42 10.11
C HIS A 293 -12.10 -15.00 9.94
N LEU A 294 -11.69 -14.82 8.68
CA LEU A 294 -10.40 -14.25 8.28
C LEU A 294 -10.65 -13.12 7.28
N VAL A 295 -10.10 -11.93 7.55
CA VAL A 295 -10.16 -10.78 6.63
C VAL A 295 -8.76 -10.45 6.14
N ASP A 296 -8.56 -10.43 4.83
CA ASP A 296 -7.36 -9.86 4.22
C ASP A 296 -7.52 -8.32 4.10
N ALA A 297 -7.06 -7.59 5.11
CA ALA A 297 -7.06 -6.12 5.13
C ALA A 297 -5.90 -5.55 4.29
N ARG A 298 -5.95 -5.80 2.98
CA ARG A 298 -4.96 -5.39 1.97
C ARG A 298 -5.57 -5.47 0.58
N LEU A 299 -4.94 -4.81 -0.38
CA LEU A 299 -5.28 -4.96 -1.80
C LEU A 299 -4.64 -6.24 -2.37
N ALA A 300 -5.30 -6.82 -3.36
CA ALA A 300 -4.73 -7.91 -4.14
C ALA A 300 -3.50 -7.41 -4.91
N GLN A 301 -2.51 -8.27 -5.09
CA GLN A 301 -1.42 -7.97 -6.01
C GLN A 301 -1.99 -7.99 -7.44
N VAL A 302 -1.71 -6.96 -8.21
CA VAL A 302 -2.21 -6.85 -9.58
C VAL A 302 -1.57 -7.92 -10.45
N THR A 303 -2.40 -8.72 -11.13
CA THR A 303 -1.99 -9.70 -12.13
C THR A 303 -3.09 -9.81 -13.17
N VAL A 304 -2.81 -9.34 -14.38
CA VAL A 304 -3.79 -9.25 -15.48
C VAL A 304 -4.46 -10.60 -15.78
N PRO A 305 -3.74 -11.74 -15.84
CA PRO A 305 -4.38 -13.06 -16.04
C PRO A 305 -5.44 -13.45 -15.01
N ARG A 306 -5.40 -12.84 -13.82
CA ARG A 306 -6.28 -13.16 -12.69
C ARG A 306 -7.38 -12.14 -12.46
N VAL A 307 -7.51 -11.14 -13.34
CA VAL A 307 -8.60 -10.16 -13.25
C VAL A 307 -9.95 -10.86 -13.35
N THR A 308 -10.88 -10.47 -12.48
CA THR A 308 -12.21 -11.09 -12.39
C THR A 308 -13.31 -10.26 -13.05
N ASP A 309 -13.07 -8.97 -13.35
CA ASP A 309 -14.02 -8.10 -14.03
C ASP A 309 -14.41 -8.66 -15.41
N PRO A 310 -15.71 -8.87 -15.69
CA PRO A 310 -16.16 -9.53 -16.91
C PRO A 310 -15.88 -8.72 -18.19
N VAL A 311 -15.86 -7.39 -18.11
CA VAL A 311 -15.55 -6.52 -19.26
C VAL A 311 -14.07 -6.65 -19.60
N LEU A 312 -13.19 -6.58 -18.60
CA LEU A 312 -11.74 -6.71 -18.81
C LEU A 312 -11.37 -8.11 -19.31
N ARG A 313 -12.00 -9.16 -18.77
CA ARG A 313 -11.80 -10.53 -19.25
C ARG A 313 -12.27 -10.73 -20.68
N GLY A 314 -13.42 -10.17 -21.06
CA GLY A 314 -13.90 -10.21 -22.44
C GLY A 314 -12.93 -9.54 -23.40
N LEU A 315 -12.48 -8.32 -23.09
CA LEU A 315 -11.52 -7.59 -23.92
C LEU A 315 -10.16 -8.29 -24.03
N LEU A 316 -9.69 -8.95 -22.98
CA LEU A 316 -8.49 -9.80 -23.05
C LEU A 316 -8.71 -11.01 -23.96
N ALA A 317 -9.86 -11.69 -23.85
CA ALA A 317 -10.19 -12.86 -24.66
C ALA A 317 -10.32 -12.51 -26.15
N ASP A 318 -10.85 -11.33 -26.46
CA ASP A 318 -10.98 -10.81 -27.83
C ASP A 318 -9.65 -10.27 -28.40
N GLY A 319 -8.58 -10.22 -27.60
CA GLY A 319 -7.28 -9.66 -28.00
C GLY A 319 -7.28 -8.13 -28.12
N GLU A 320 -8.28 -7.46 -27.55
CA GLU A 320 -8.39 -6.00 -27.48
C GLU A 320 -7.50 -5.39 -26.40
N LEU A 321 -7.10 -6.19 -25.42
CA LEU A 321 -6.13 -5.86 -24.38
C LEU A 321 -5.00 -6.90 -24.36
N VAL A 322 -3.82 -6.48 -23.90
CA VAL A 322 -2.71 -7.38 -23.61
C VAL A 322 -2.08 -7.06 -22.26
N ALA A 323 -1.59 -8.10 -21.59
CA ALA A 323 -0.82 -7.97 -20.37
C ALA A 323 0.63 -7.57 -20.68
N GLY A 324 1.21 -6.72 -19.84
CA GLY A 324 2.60 -6.29 -19.94
C GLY A 324 3.31 -6.35 -18.60
N THR A 325 4.61 -6.08 -18.64
CA THR A 325 5.45 -5.97 -17.43
C THR A 325 5.27 -4.59 -16.82
N GLY A 326 4.86 -4.53 -15.57
CA GLY A 326 4.69 -3.27 -14.84
C GLY A 326 6.03 -2.64 -14.49
N ALA A 327 6.01 -1.37 -14.09
CA ALA A 327 7.21 -0.61 -13.70
C ALA A 327 7.98 -1.19 -12.48
N SER A 328 7.41 -2.17 -11.76
CA SER A 328 8.10 -2.95 -10.72
C SER A 328 8.90 -4.13 -11.27
N GLY A 329 8.88 -4.36 -12.59
CA GLY A 329 9.45 -5.54 -13.24
C GLY A 329 8.57 -6.80 -13.14
N ALA A 330 7.41 -6.72 -12.49
CA ALA A 330 6.48 -7.85 -12.39
C ALA A 330 5.82 -8.11 -13.75
N ALA A 331 6.04 -9.31 -14.31
CA ALA A 331 5.41 -9.75 -15.54
C ALA A 331 3.88 -9.77 -15.41
N GLU A 332 3.19 -9.45 -16.51
CA GLU A 332 1.72 -9.48 -16.62
C GLU A 332 0.97 -8.72 -15.51
N SER A 333 1.56 -7.64 -14.98
CA SER A 333 1.02 -6.88 -13.85
C SER A 333 0.32 -5.58 -14.27
N VAL A 334 0.29 -5.27 -15.56
CA VAL A 334 -0.37 -4.07 -16.13
C VAL A 334 -1.00 -4.38 -17.47
N PHE A 335 -2.03 -3.63 -17.86
CA PHE A 335 -2.51 -3.55 -19.23
C PHE A 335 -1.61 -2.62 -20.04
N VAL A 336 -1.21 -3.05 -21.23
CA VAL A 336 -0.36 -2.23 -22.11
C VAL A 336 -1.19 -1.12 -22.76
N VAL A 337 -0.68 0.10 -22.67
CA VAL A 337 -1.24 1.29 -23.31
C VAL A 337 -0.18 2.04 -24.10
N ASP A 338 -0.61 2.80 -25.11
CA ASP A 338 0.26 3.72 -25.84
C ASP A 338 0.51 5.03 -25.08
N GLY A 339 1.25 5.95 -25.72
CA GLY A 339 1.56 7.26 -25.15
C GLY A 339 0.35 8.20 -24.96
N ASP A 340 -0.86 7.84 -25.40
CA ASP A 340 -2.11 8.57 -25.20
C ASP A 340 -3.09 7.81 -24.29
N ASN A 341 -2.64 6.73 -23.66
CA ASN A 341 -3.44 5.80 -22.87
C ASN A 341 -4.50 5.01 -23.67
N ARG A 342 -4.32 4.84 -24.99
CA ARG A 342 -5.12 3.87 -25.78
C ARG A 342 -4.69 2.45 -25.44
N ALA A 343 -5.66 1.54 -25.33
CA ALA A 343 -5.39 0.11 -25.21
C ALA A 343 -4.50 -0.37 -26.35
N VAL A 344 -3.49 -1.18 -26.04
CA VAL A 344 -2.75 -1.93 -27.06
C VAL A 344 -3.30 -3.36 -27.11
N GLY A 345 -3.67 -3.80 -28.30
CA GLY A 345 -4.14 -5.16 -28.55
C GLY A 345 -3.02 -6.20 -28.66
N ALA A 346 -3.41 -7.48 -28.74
CA ALA A 346 -2.47 -8.59 -28.94
C ALA A 346 -1.72 -8.54 -30.28
N ASP A 347 -2.23 -7.78 -31.25
CA ASP A 347 -1.60 -7.46 -32.54
C ASP A 347 -0.55 -6.33 -32.45
N GLY A 348 -0.38 -5.73 -31.26
CA GLY A 348 0.52 -4.59 -31.04
C GLY A 348 -0.05 -3.25 -31.52
N VAL A 349 -1.32 -3.20 -31.91
CA VAL A 349 -1.97 -1.98 -32.44
C VAL A 349 -2.80 -1.30 -31.36
N ALA A 350 -2.63 0.02 -31.24
CA ALA A 350 -3.44 0.84 -30.35
C ALA A 350 -4.90 0.92 -30.82
N ARG A 351 -5.86 0.84 -29.89
CA ARG A 351 -7.30 0.85 -30.19
C ARG A 351 -7.83 2.29 -30.21
N ASP A 352 -8.27 2.75 -31.38
CA ASP A 352 -8.75 4.13 -31.60
C ASP A 352 -9.91 4.57 -30.70
N GLY A 353 -10.67 3.61 -30.15
CA GLY A 353 -11.86 3.88 -29.35
C GLY A 353 -11.83 3.35 -27.92
N LEU A 354 -10.70 2.83 -27.45
CA LEU A 354 -10.58 2.19 -26.13
C LEU A 354 -9.38 2.75 -25.37
N PHE A 355 -9.67 3.37 -24.24
CA PHE A 355 -8.69 4.04 -23.38
C PHE A 355 -8.70 3.41 -21.99
N LEU A 356 -7.52 3.26 -21.38
CA LEU A 356 -7.35 2.75 -20.02
C LEU A 356 -6.57 3.74 -19.18
N VAL A 357 -7.10 4.07 -18.01
CA VAL A 357 -6.42 4.91 -17.03
C VAL A 357 -6.47 4.26 -15.65
N GLY A 358 -5.37 4.33 -14.92
CA GLY A 358 -5.25 3.78 -13.58
C GLY A 358 -3.87 3.18 -13.30
N PRO A 359 -3.61 2.78 -12.03
CA PRO A 359 -2.34 2.19 -11.60
C PRO A 359 -2.01 0.87 -12.31
N SER A 360 -3.01 0.19 -12.88
CA SER A 360 -2.85 -1.09 -13.57
C SER A 360 -2.58 -0.94 -15.08
N THR A 361 -2.09 0.21 -15.53
CA THR A 361 -1.67 0.46 -16.92
C THR A 361 -0.15 0.54 -17.01
N SER A 362 0.42 0.33 -18.22
CA SER A 362 1.87 0.42 -18.45
C SER A 362 2.43 1.84 -18.41
N ASP A 363 1.57 2.86 -18.51
CA ASP A 363 1.92 4.28 -18.28
C ASP A 363 1.07 4.87 -17.14
N PRO A 364 1.28 4.41 -15.89
CA PRO A 364 0.49 4.87 -14.77
C PRO A 364 0.99 6.24 -14.31
N VAL A 365 0.06 7.16 -14.07
CA VAL A 365 0.35 8.40 -13.36
C VAL A 365 0.52 8.05 -11.87
N ARG A 366 1.77 7.90 -11.41
CA ARG A 366 2.12 7.43 -10.04
C ARG A 366 2.23 8.54 -8.99
N GLU A 367 1.80 9.77 -9.31
CA GLU A 367 1.74 10.85 -8.32
C GLU A 367 0.43 10.81 -7.54
N GLY A 368 0.52 11.08 -6.22
CA GLY A 368 -0.66 11.27 -5.38
C GLY A 368 -1.42 12.57 -5.72
N PHE A 369 -2.40 12.91 -4.89
CA PHE A 369 -3.21 14.12 -5.08
C PHE A 369 -2.33 15.39 -5.20
N GLY A 370 -2.56 16.16 -6.27
CA GLY A 370 -1.90 17.46 -6.45
C GLY A 370 -2.18 18.38 -5.26
N ARG A 371 -1.13 19.02 -4.73
CA ARG A 371 -1.23 19.96 -3.61
C ARG A 371 -1.17 21.40 -4.12
N PRO A 372 -1.89 22.35 -3.48
CA PRO A 372 -1.75 23.76 -3.81
C PRO A 372 -0.28 24.21 -3.77
N GLY A 373 0.17 24.90 -4.82
CA GLY A 373 1.54 25.41 -4.93
C GLY A 373 2.61 24.39 -5.32
N GLN A 374 2.26 23.10 -5.53
CA GLN A 374 3.19 22.09 -6.01
C GLN A 374 2.97 21.79 -7.50
N ARG A 375 4.07 21.65 -8.25
CA ARG A 375 4.01 21.12 -9.62
C ARG A 375 3.60 19.64 -9.56
N THR A 376 2.70 19.22 -10.43
CA THR A 376 2.26 17.82 -10.53
C THR A 376 2.18 17.36 -11.99
N ARG A 377 2.54 16.11 -12.23
CA ARG A 377 2.39 15.41 -13.51
C ARG A 377 0.95 14.94 -13.78
N VAL A 378 0.09 14.92 -12.74
CA VAL A 378 -1.31 14.47 -12.87
C VAL A 378 -2.10 15.31 -13.86
N PHE A 379 -2.03 16.64 -13.77
CA PHE A 379 -2.82 17.50 -14.66
C PHE A 379 -2.37 17.44 -16.13
N PRO A 380 -1.06 17.53 -16.46
CA PRO A 380 -0.60 17.34 -17.83
C PRO A 380 -0.97 15.97 -18.41
N ALA A 381 -0.77 14.88 -17.65
CA ALA A 381 -1.11 13.53 -18.11
C ALA A 381 -2.61 13.37 -18.38
N ASN A 382 -3.47 13.83 -17.45
CA ASN A 382 -4.92 13.77 -17.65
C ASN A 382 -5.39 14.67 -18.80
N ARG A 383 -4.75 15.82 -19.04
CA ARG A 383 -5.03 16.66 -20.21
C ARG A 383 -4.72 15.93 -21.51
N ARG A 384 -3.55 15.29 -21.62
CA ARG A 384 -3.15 14.48 -22.80
C ARG A 384 -4.20 13.42 -23.12
N VAL A 385 -4.65 12.65 -22.11
CA VAL A 385 -5.68 11.62 -22.31
C VAL A 385 -7.01 12.24 -22.73
N ALA A 386 -7.42 13.36 -22.11
CA ALA A 386 -8.66 14.04 -22.46
C ALA A 386 -8.66 14.56 -23.92
N GLU A 387 -7.54 15.10 -24.38
CA GLU A 387 -7.35 15.54 -25.77
C GLU A 387 -7.44 14.35 -26.74
N ALA A 388 -6.74 13.25 -26.45
CA ALA A 388 -6.80 12.04 -27.28
C ALA A 388 -8.21 11.42 -27.35
N VAL A 389 -8.96 11.44 -26.24
CA VAL A 389 -10.37 11.01 -26.21
C VAL A 389 -11.24 11.96 -27.04
N ALA A 390 -11.03 13.27 -26.97
CA ALA A 390 -11.78 14.24 -27.75
C ALA A 390 -11.56 14.07 -29.26
N ASP A 391 -10.30 13.88 -29.67
CA ASP A 391 -9.94 13.65 -31.08
C ASP A 391 -10.60 12.37 -31.62
N ALA A 392 -10.59 11.28 -30.83
CA ALA A 392 -11.27 10.03 -31.17
C ALA A 392 -12.79 10.18 -31.32
N LEU A 393 -13.41 11.12 -30.61
CA LEU A 393 -14.84 11.42 -30.75
C LEU A 393 -15.14 12.23 -32.01
N VAL A 394 -14.26 13.17 -32.39
CA VAL A 394 -14.41 14.00 -33.60
C VAL A 394 -14.18 13.19 -34.87
N GLY A 395 -13.25 12.22 -34.85
CA GLY A 395 -12.95 11.34 -35.98
C GLY A 395 -14.03 10.29 -36.30
N ARG A 396 -15.06 10.12 -35.45
CA ARG A 396 -16.14 9.17 -35.70
C ARG A 396 -17.19 9.75 -36.66
N PRO A 397 -17.55 9.07 -37.77
CA PRO A 397 -18.71 9.48 -38.55
C PRO A 397 -19.94 9.44 -37.65
N GLN A 398 -20.62 10.58 -37.48
CA GLN A 398 -21.89 10.63 -36.77
C GLN A 398 -22.85 9.66 -37.47
N LYS A 399 -23.35 8.65 -36.73
CA LYS A 399 -24.57 7.96 -37.15
C LYS A 399 -25.69 8.99 -37.08
N LEU A 400 -25.97 9.66 -38.19
CA LEU A 400 -27.22 10.39 -38.37
C LEU A 400 -28.34 9.36 -38.16
N SER A 401 -29.08 9.52 -37.06
CA SER A 401 -30.37 8.85 -36.89
C SER A 401 -31.21 9.16 -38.13
N PRO A 402 -31.84 8.17 -38.81
CA PRO A 402 -32.78 8.49 -39.84
C PRO A 402 -33.91 9.27 -39.18
N ALA A 403 -34.03 10.55 -39.52
CA ALA A 403 -35.18 11.35 -39.16
C ALA A 403 -36.45 10.57 -39.54
N SER A 404 -37.24 10.22 -38.53
CA SER A 404 -38.60 9.74 -38.70
C SER A 404 -39.35 10.71 -39.59
N ARG A 405 -39.80 10.21 -40.75
CA ARG A 405 -40.56 10.96 -41.75
C ARG A 405 -41.86 11.54 -41.20
#